data_AF-A0A5C1MFC8-F1
#
_entry.id   AF-A0A5C1MFC8-F1
#
_cell.length_a   1.000
_cell.length_b   1.000
_cell.length_c   1.000
_cell.angle_alpha   90.00
_cell.angle_beta   90.00
_cell.angle_gamma   90.00
#
_symmetry.space_group_name_H-M   'P 1'
#
loop_
_entity.id
_entity.type
_entity.pdbx_description
1 polymer ?
#
loop_
_entity_poly.entity_id
_entity_poly.type
_entity_poly.pdbx_seq_one_letter_code
_entity_poly.pdbx_strand_id
1 'polypeptide(L)'
;MNLKLLAAAAVLWGLSGIGQAAEHPGRDYIEKNGYKGPATCEECHQGTARKFLETVHWKHASKVDNVDNLEAGKEYGMKNRIYTMCNGNDIVNNLKEIPVNAAGKTKYTGCNTCHPGNHLSDVGSTGPEAEAAIDCLICHSSAYDFSNRKPYKDDKGRIVMGQDRSTKAALAIAKPRVKNCMVCHEAAGGGVYIKRGFAFTAANDVHAAKKMECADCHKARDHRFPTGYDPNNWANDGTRLTCTTSGCHPERPHKDDDYNRHAARIACQTCHIPRTGGASAKDFTKWEKLANGFYEPATLKKEANETVPVYAWYNRTVRNEPHFIGPKGSRGDAASKIYPFKIFQGKAYYDKLTGNLLSMDFAQPMANGDTLAGVASAAKTLGIKKYQAEPGWQTVYFSSSHLVTKTKALSCENCHIVNGVLNFRALGYSEAEVAKLTSPELYLEKMLKKQRENDDF
;
A
#
# COMPACT_ATOMS: atom_id res chain seq x y z
N MET A 1 -56.71 50.31 -30.14
CA MET A 1 -57.52 49.08 -30.18
C MET A 1 -56.61 47.89 -29.87
N ASN A 2 -56.88 47.24 -28.74
CA ASN A 2 -56.41 45.93 -28.26
C ASN A 2 -54.95 45.69 -27.80
N LEU A 3 -54.81 45.74 -26.47
CA LEU A 3 -54.06 44.86 -25.56
C LEU A 3 -53.69 43.48 -26.14
N LYS A 4 -52.45 43.03 -25.91
CA LYS A 4 -52.15 41.63 -25.57
C LYS A 4 -51.05 41.54 -24.50
N LEU A 5 -51.36 40.69 -23.50
CA LEU A 5 -50.64 40.37 -22.27
C LEU A 5 -49.25 39.77 -22.53
N LEU A 6 -48.29 40.16 -21.69
CA LEU A 6 -47.09 39.40 -21.37
C LEU A 6 -47.44 38.36 -20.28
N ALA A 7 -47.37 37.07 -20.61
CA ALA A 7 -47.37 35.98 -19.64
C ALA A 7 -45.93 35.46 -19.49
N ALA A 8 -45.36 35.59 -18.30
CA ALA A 8 -44.07 35.03 -17.94
C ALA A 8 -44.21 33.51 -17.73
N ALA A 9 -43.53 32.72 -18.55
CA ALA A 9 -43.37 31.29 -18.33
C ALA A 9 -42.21 31.05 -17.35
N ALA A 10 -42.53 30.70 -16.11
CA ALA A 10 -41.56 30.20 -15.14
C ALA A 10 -41.16 28.77 -15.52
N VAL A 11 -39.93 28.60 -15.99
CA VAL A 11 -39.33 27.27 -16.19
C VAL A 11 -38.91 26.75 -14.82
N LEU A 12 -39.70 25.83 -14.27
CA LEU A 12 -39.32 25.01 -13.11
C LEU A 12 -38.10 24.15 -13.50
N TRP A 13 -36.92 24.53 -13.01
CA TRP A 13 -35.78 23.64 -12.96
C TRP A 13 -36.06 22.59 -11.88
N GLY A 14 -36.39 21.37 -12.32
CA GLY A 14 -36.42 20.20 -11.45
C GLY A 14 -35.05 20.01 -10.82
N LEU A 15 -34.96 20.21 -9.51
CA LEU A 15 -33.86 19.74 -8.68
C LEU A 15 -33.86 18.20 -8.79
N SER A 16 -33.01 17.69 -9.67
CA SER A 16 -32.65 16.28 -9.69
C SER A 16 -32.07 15.93 -8.32
N GLY A 17 -32.84 15.16 -7.55
CA GLY A 17 -32.50 14.73 -6.21
C GLY A 17 -31.13 14.08 -6.18
N ILE A 18 -30.22 14.65 -5.39
CA ILE A 18 -29.07 13.94 -4.87
C ILE A 18 -29.66 12.85 -4.01
N GLY A 19 -29.69 11.61 -4.49
CA GLY A 19 -30.15 10.47 -3.70
C GLY A 19 -29.39 10.45 -2.39
N GLN A 20 -30.10 10.69 -1.27
CA GLN A 20 -29.56 10.50 0.06
C GLN A 20 -29.03 9.08 0.13
N ALA A 21 -27.76 8.92 0.52
CA ALA A 21 -27.21 7.61 0.78
C ALA A 21 -28.15 6.90 1.77
N ALA A 22 -28.56 5.67 1.45
CA ALA A 22 -29.46 4.91 2.28
C ALA A 22 -28.92 4.86 3.71
N GLU A 23 -29.73 5.30 4.67
CA GLU A 23 -29.34 5.28 6.08
C GLU A 23 -29.13 3.84 6.55
N HIS A 24 -28.14 3.65 7.42
CA HIS A 24 -27.84 2.33 7.95
C HIS A 24 -29.04 1.81 8.77
N PRO A 25 -29.56 0.59 8.56
CA PRO A 25 -30.73 0.07 9.27
C PRO A 25 -30.59 0.04 10.80
N GLY A 26 -29.36 0.00 11.31
CA GLY A 26 -29.06 0.08 12.74
C GLY A 26 -29.05 1.49 13.33
N ARG A 27 -29.38 2.54 12.55
CA ARG A 27 -29.31 3.95 12.99
C ARG A 27 -30.15 4.19 14.25
N ASP A 28 -31.43 3.83 14.22
CA ASP A 28 -32.37 4.03 15.34
C ASP A 28 -31.89 3.34 16.62
N TYR A 29 -31.31 2.14 16.48
CA TYR A 29 -30.73 1.41 17.61
C TYR A 29 -29.56 2.18 18.23
N ILE A 30 -28.66 2.75 17.40
CA ILE A 30 -27.52 3.53 17.86
C ILE A 30 -27.98 4.85 18.49
N GLU A 31 -28.98 5.53 17.93
CA GLU A 31 -29.53 6.76 18.51
C GLU A 31 -30.11 6.51 19.91
N LYS A 32 -30.85 5.41 20.07
CA LYS A 32 -31.49 5.07 21.34
C LYS A 32 -30.50 4.55 22.40
N ASN A 33 -29.53 3.72 22.00
CA ASN A 33 -28.69 2.96 22.95
C ASN A 33 -27.24 3.47 23.05
N GLY A 34 -26.84 4.37 22.16
CA GLY A 34 -25.47 4.85 22.02
C GLY A 34 -24.54 3.83 21.37
N TYR A 35 -23.33 4.27 21.05
CA TYR A 35 -22.27 3.41 20.52
C TYR A 35 -21.31 2.96 21.64
N LYS A 36 -21.23 1.65 21.86
CA LYS A 36 -20.40 0.99 22.89
C LYS A 36 -19.27 0.18 22.25
N GLY A 37 -18.75 0.64 21.11
CA GLY A 37 -17.76 -0.08 20.33
C GLY A 37 -18.36 -1.26 19.55
N PRO A 38 -17.55 -2.27 19.22
CA PRO A 38 -17.96 -3.42 18.40
C PRO A 38 -19.21 -4.15 18.92
N ALA A 39 -19.43 -4.17 20.24
CA ALA A 39 -20.63 -4.79 20.84
C ALA A 39 -21.95 -4.22 20.30
N THR A 40 -22.00 -2.92 19.97
CA THR A 40 -23.18 -2.32 19.33
C THR A 40 -23.44 -2.87 17.93
N CYS A 41 -22.37 -3.17 17.19
CA CYS A 41 -22.46 -3.73 15.84
C CYS A 41 -22.87 -5.20 15.86
N GLU A 42 -22.40 -5.94 16.87
CA GLU A 42 -22.65 -7.38 17.05
C GLU A 42 -24.12 -7.74 17.28
N GLU A 43 -24.96 -6.78 17.71
CA GLU A 43 -26.42 -6.96 17.81
C GLU A 43 -27.05 -7.41 16.48
N CYS A 44 -26.55 -6.88 15.35
CA CYS A 44 -27.01 -7.22 14.00
C CYS A 44 -25.97 -8.01 13.19
N HIS A 45 -24.69 -7.92 13.55
CA HIS A 45 -23.55 -8.49 12.81
C HIS A 45 -22.83 -9.58 13.62
N GLN A 46 -23.58 -10.48 14.23
CA GLN A 46 -23.07 -11.51 15.14
C GLN A 46 -21.88 -12.30 14.57
N GLY A 47 -20.80 -12.34 15.34
CA GLY A 47 -19.53 -13.01 15.05
C GLY A 47 -18.63 -12.26 14.08
N THR A 48 -18.94 -11.01 13.69
CA THR A 48 -18.14 -10.24 12.73
C THR A 48 -16.82 -9.79 13.33
N ALA A 49 -16.81 -9.30 14.57
CA ALA A 49 -15.62 -8.93 15.33
C ALA A 49 -14.67 -10.12 15.43
N ARG A 50 -15.16 -11.27 15.90
CA ARG A 50 -14.40 -12.51 15.98
C ARG A 50 -13.79 -12.91 14.62
N LYS A 51 -14.58 -12.91 13.54
CA LYS A 51 -14.08 -13.21 12.18
C LYS A 51 -13.05 -12.19 11.69
N PHE A 52 -13.21 -10.91 12.04
CA PHE A 52 -12.26 -9.87 11.67
C PHE A 52 -10.87 -10.12 12.27
N LEU A 53 -10.80 -10.70 13.48
CA LEU A 53 -9.53 -11.09 14.10
C LEU A 53 -8.74 -12.13 13.29
N GLU A 54 -9.38 -12.84 12.36
CA GLU A 54 -8.74 -13.82 11.48
C GLU A 54 -8.18 -13.22 10.17
N THR A 55 -8.38 -11.93 9.96
CA THR A 55 -7.94 -11.22 8.75
C THR A 55 -6.50 -10.72 8.87
N VAL A 56 -5.86 -10.48 7.74
CA VAL A 56 -4.52 -9.89 7.68
C VAL A 56 -4.49 -8.48 8.27
N HIS A 57 -5.59 -7.72 8.22
CA HIS A 57 -5.67 -6.38 8.81
C HIS A 57 -5.56 -6.41 10.34
N TRP A 58 -6.06 -7.48 10.99
CA TRP A 58 -5.88 -7.65 12.42
C TRP A 58 -4.57 -8.34 12.79
N LYS A 59 -4.21 -9.40 12.06
CA LYS A 59 -3.05 -10.23 12.39
C LYS A 59 -1.72 -9.63 11.92
N HIS A 60 -1.77 -8.76 10.92
CA HIS A 60 -0.62 -8.28 10.14
C HIS A 60 0.31 -9.41 9.64
N ALA A 61 -0.23 -10.62 9.52
CA ALA A 61 0.49 -11.81 9.11
C ALA A 61 -0.50 -12.82 8.54
N SER A 62 -0.02 -13.63 7.62
CA SER A 62 -0.74 -14.76 7.05
C SER A 62 0.24 -15.87 6.71
N LYS A 63 -0.26 -17.05 6.33
CA LYS A 63 0.56 -18.01 5.58
C LYS A 63 0.99 -17.36 4.26
N VAL A 64 2.24 -17.63 3.86
CA VAL A 64 2.87 -17.11 2.65
C VAL A 64 3.52 -18.28 1.94
N ASP A 65 3.12 -18.52 0.69
CA ASP A 65 3.48 -19.71 -0.10
C ASP A 65 4.34 -19.37 -1.34
N ASN A 66 4.46 -18.09 -1.67
CA ASN A 66 5.09 -17.61 -2.90
C ASN A 66 6.39 -16.83 -2.66
N VAL A 67 7.03 -17.00 -1.49
CA VAL A 67 8.24 -16.29 -1.09
C VAL A 67 9.28 -17.30 -0.61
N ASP A 68 10.49 -17.22 -1.14
CA ASP A 68 11.59 -18.11 -0.77
C ASP A 68 12.08 -17.86 0.67
N ASN A 69 12.80 -18.83 1.24
CA ASN A 69 13.52 -18.70 2.51
C ASN A 69 12.63 -18.30 3.70
N LEU A 70 11.38 -18.78 3.70
CA LEU A 70 10.47 -18.68 4.84
C LEU A 70 10.44 -20.00 5.61
N GLU A 71 10.30 -19.90 6.93
CA GLU A 71 10.14 -21.06 7.81
C GLU A 71 8.76 -21.70 7.58
N ALA A 72 8.75 -23.01 7.32
CA ALA A 72 7.53 -23.74 7.03
C ALA A 72 6.55 -23.68 8.22
N GLY A 73 5.26 -23.47 7.92
CA GLY A 73 4.20 -23.42 8.94
C GLY A 73 4.10 -22.09 9.71
N LYS A 74 5.06 -21.17 9.54
CA LYS A 74 5.03 -19.85 10.17
C LYS A 74 4.30 -18.83 9.31
N GLU A 75 3.57 -17.94 9.97
CA GLU A 75 2.95 -16.80 9.31
C GLU A 75 3.92 -15.62 9.22
N TYR A 76 3.85 -14.87 8.13
CA TYR A 76 4.72 -13.74 7.87
C TYR A 76 3.92 -12.50 7.45
N GLY A 77 4.41 -11.33 7.83
CA GLY A 77 3.84 -10.04 7.45
C GLY A 77 4.44 -8.90 8.25
N MET A 78 3.74 -7.75 8.33
CA MET A 78 4.21 -6.61 9.13
C MET A 78 4.45 -6.96 10.60
N LYS A 79 3.79 -8.00 11.11
CA LYS A 79 3.98 -8.48 12.48
C LYS A 79 5.43 -8.85 12.78
N ASN A 80 6.11 -9.55 11.88
CA ASN A 80 7.40 -10.19 12.15
C ASN A 80 8.45 -10.07 11.04
N ARG A 81 8.07 -9.70 9.81
CA ARG A 81 9.00 -9.55 8.67
C ARG A 81 9.92 -8.34 8.88
N ILE A 82 11.21 -8.51 8.57
CA ILE A 82 12.21 -7.45 8.64
C ILE A 82 12.78 -7.22 7.23
N TYR A 83 12.89 -5.95 6.83
CA TYR A 83 13.44 -5.49 5.56
C TYR A 83 13.77 -4.00 5.66
N THR A 84 14.67 -3.49 4.83
CA THR A 84 15.31 -2.18 5.05
C THR A 84 14.45 -0.94 4.73
N MET A 85 13.21 -1.08 4.25
CA MET A 85 12.31 0.09 4.10
C MET A 85 11.81 0.60 5.45
N CYS A 86 11.50 -0.33 6.34
CA CYS A 86 11.02 -0.05 7.69
C CYS A 86 12.09 -0.35 8.73
N ASN A 87 12.95 -1.34 8.51
CA ASN A 87 13.98 -1.85 9.43
C ASN A 87 13.45 -2.27 10.82
N GLY A 88 12.18 -2.67 10.88
CA GLY A 88 11.50 -3.12 12.07
C GLY A 88 10.13 -3.71 11.74
N ASN A 89 9.48 -4.27 12.75
CA ASN A 89 8.18 -4.96 12.67
C ASN A 89 7.32 -4.64 13.91
N ASP A 90 6.07 -5.11 13.93
CA ASP A 90 5.14 -4.80 15.04
C ASP A 90 5.59 -5.38 16.39
N ILE A 91 6.30 -6.52 16.39
CA ILE A 91 6.85 -7.12 17.63
C ILE A 91 7.84 -6.17 18.31
N VAL A 92 8.76 -5.59 17.54
CA VAL A 92 9.81 -4.70 18.08
C VAL A 92 9.31 -3.27 18.25
N ASN A 93 8.45 -2.79 17.34
CA ASN A 93 7.98 -1.41 17.28
C ASN A 93 6.47 -1.33 17.53
N ASN A 94 5.98 -1.99 18.58
CA ASN A 94 4.63 -1.76 19.12
C ASN A 94 4.46 -0.28 19.52
N LEU A 95 3.21 0.15 19.67
CA LEU A 95 2.87 1.48 20.16
C LEU A 95 3.51 1.72 21.53
N LYS A 96 4.39 2.72 21.61
CA LYS A 96 5.14 3.03 22.82
C LYS A 96 5.52 4.51 22.88
N GLU A 97 5.87 4.95 24.07
CA GLU A 97 6.48 6.25 24.33
C GLU A 97 7.99 6.11 24.16
N ILE A 98 8.62 7.05 23.47
CA ILE A 98 10.07 7.04 23.32
C ILE A 98 10.74 7.76 24.51
N PRO A 99 12.04 7.49 24.78
CA PRO A 99 12.77 8.24 25.79
C PRO A 99 12.72 9.76 25.55
N VAL A 100 12.86 10.51 26.64
CA VAL A 100 12.97 11.97 26.58
C VAL A 100 14.23 12.33 25.79
N ASN A 101 14.09 13.18 24.77
CA ASN A 101 15.20 13.66 23.96
C ASN A 101 16.00 14.74 24.71
N ALA A 102 17.12 15.19 24.13
CA ALA A 102 17.97 16.24 24.71
C ALA A 102 17.26 17.60 24.93
N ALA A 103 16.09 17.81 24.32
CA ALA A 103 15.27 19.01 24.48
C ALA A 103 14.16 18.84 25.53
N GLY A 104 14.18 17.77 26.33
CA GLY A 104 13.17 17.50 27.36
C GLY A 104 11.82 17.03 26.79
N LYS A 105 11.76 16.58 25.53
CA LYS A 105 10.51 16.18 24.86
C LYS A 105 10.44 14.68 24.66
N THR A 106 9.24 14.12 24.75
CA THR A 106 8.92 12.74 24.34
C THR A 106 7.75 12.74 23.34
N LYS A 107 7.55 11.62 22.64
CA LYS A 107 6.39 11.35 21.79
C LYS A 107 6.06 9.87 21.79
N TYR A 108 4.84 9.55 21.39
CA TYR A 108 4.45 8.17 21.11
C TYR A 108 4.77 7.82 19.65
N THR A 109 5.19 6.58 19.41
CA THR A 109 5.51 6.04 18.09
C THR A 109 5.22 4.54 18.04
N GLY A 110 5.19 3.97 16.85
CA GLY A 110 5.06 2.53 16.64
C GLY A 110 4.39 2.19 15.32
N CYS A 111 4.70 1.01 14.77
CA CYS A 111 4.08 0.46 13.56
C CYS A 111 2.56 0.32 13.73
N ASN A 112 2.15 0.08 14.98
CA ASN A 112 0.79 -0.15 15.41
C ASN A 112 -0.13 1.09 15.37
N THR A 113 0.42 2.30 15.21
CA THR A 113 -0.40 3.51 14.96
C THR A 113 -1.34 3.36 13.75
N CYS A 114 -1.02 2.47 12.82
CA CYS A 114 -1.84 2.15 11.65
C CYS A 114 -2.76 0.93 11.79
N HIS A 115 -2.66 0.16 12.87
CA HIS A 115 -3.49 -1.03 13.07
C HIS A 115 -4.90 -0.64 13.57
N PRO A 116 -5.98 -1.33 13.13
CA PRO A 116 -7.38 -0.94 13.38
C PRO A 116 -7.88 -1.35 14.77
N GLY A 117 -7.06 -1.14 15.80
CA GLY A 117 -7.36 -1.42 17.20
C GLY A 117 -6.86 -0.32 18.13
N ASN A 118 -7.20 -0.42 19.41
CA ASN A 118 -6.78 0.54 20.44
C ASN A 118 -5.40 0.22 21.05
N HIS A 119 -4.79 -0.91 20.68
CA HIS A 119 -3.49 -1.39 21.20
C HIS A 119 -3.43 -1.70 22.69
N LEU A 120 -4.58 -1.97 23.31
CA LEU A 120 -4.63 -2.66 24.60
C LEU A 120 -4.37 -4.16 24.47
N SER A 121 -4.44 -4.69 23.25
CA SER A 121 -4.10 -6.06 22.91
C SER A 121 -3.14 -6.05 21.72
N ASP A 122 -2.19 -6.98 21.71
CA ASP A 122 -1.18 -7.05 20.66
C ASP A 122 -1.78 -7.42 19.30
N VAL A 123 -1.03 -7.12 18.24
CA VAL A 123 -1.37 -7.48 16.87
C VAL A 123 -1.55 -8.99 16.73
N GLY A 124 -2.72 -9.40 16.23
CA GLY A 124 -3.11 -10.80 16.11
C GLY A 124 -3.53 -11.47 17.42
N SER A 125 -3.84 -10.70 18.46
CA SER A 125 -4.53 -11.19 19.67
C SER A 125 -5.92 -11.73 19.34
N THR A 126 -6.46 -12.58 20.21
CA THR A 126 -7.79 -13.20 20.06
C THR A 126 -8.55 -13.09 21.38
N GLY A 127 -9.86 -13.36 21.34
CA GLY A 127 -10.72 -13.33 22.52
C GLY A 127 -11.46 -12.01 22.73
N PRO A 128 -12.31 -11.93 23.78
CA PRO A 128 -13.24 -10.82 23.98
C PRO A 128 -12.58 -9.44 24.07
N GLU A 129 -11.40 -9.35 24.68
CA GLU A 129 -10.65 -8.09 24.80
C GLU A 129 -10.17 -7.59 23.44
N ALA A 130 -9.70 -8.51 22.58
CA ALA A 130 -9.30 -8.20 21.22
C ALA A 130 -10.50 -7.78 20.36
N GLU A 131 -11.64 -8.47 20.50
CA GLU A 131 -12.88 -8.11 19.82
C GLU A 131 -13.36 -6.71 20.23
N ALA A 132 -13.32 -6.36 21.52
CA ALA A 132 -13.69 -5.04 22.04
C ALA A 132 -12.72 -3.92 21.65
N ALA A 133 -11.48 -4.27 21.29
CA ALA A 133 -10.43 -3.33 20.89
C ALA A 133 -10.58 -2.84 19.45
N ILE A 134 -11.33 -3.53 18.60
CA ILE A 134 -11.50 -3.18 17.18
C ILE A 134 -12.09 -1.77 17.03
N ASP A 135 -11.50 -0.98 16.12
CA ASP A 135 -12.09 0.26 15.64
C ASP A 135 -12.93 -0.01 14.39
N CYS A 136 -14.24 -0.25 14.54
CA CYS A 136 -15.11 -0.44 13.38
C CYS A 136 -15.27 0.85 12.56
N LEU A 137 -15.30 2.00 13.24
CA LEU A 137 -15.70 3.28 12.64
C LEU A 137 -14.59 3.90 11.80
N ILE A 138 -13.32 3.56 12.05
CA ILE A 138 -12.25 4.07 11.19
C ILE A 138 -12.41 3.68 9.72
N CYS A 139 -12.93 2.48 9.48
CA CYS A 139 -13.25 2.02 8.13
C CYS A 139 -14.67 2.43 7.71
N HIS A 140 -15.63 2.34 8.62
CA HIS A 140 -17.05 2.41 8.28
C HIS A 140 -17.71 3.78 8.50
N SER A 141 -17.06 4.76 9.12
CA SER A 141 -17.68 6.08 9.32
C SER A 141 -17.23 7.09 8.27
N SER A 142 -18.22 7.73 7.65
CA SER A 142 -18.00 8.88 6.77
C SER A 142 -17.75 10.20 7.53
N ALA A 143 -17.99 10.21 8.84
CA ALA A 143 -17.80 11.36 9.73
C ALA A 143 -16.75 11.12 10.82
N TYR A 144 -15.90 10.09 10.65
CA TYR A 144 -14.82 9.76 11.59
C TYR A 144 -13.90 10.97 11.81
N ASP A 145 -13.75 11.38 13.07
CA ASP A 145 -12.79 12.40 13.46
C ASP A 145 -11.40 11.80 13.62
N PHE A 146 -10.61 11.89 12.55
CA PHE A 146 -9.22 11.42 12.52
C PHE A 146 -8.31 12.16 13.52
N SER A 147 -8.71 13.30 14.07
CA SER A 147 -7.93 13.98 15.11
C SER A 147 -7.89 13.19 16.42
N ASN A 148 -8.87 12.30 16.65
CA ASN A 148 -8.92 11.36 17.77
C ASN A 148 -7.98 10.16 17.58
N ARG A 149 -7.49 9.90 16.36
CA ARG A 149 -6.54 8.82 16.04
C ARG A 149 -5.13 9.22 16.47
N LYS A 150 -4.96 9.49 17.77
CA LYS A 150 -3.69 9.86 18.40
C LYS A 150 -3.46 9.01 19.64
N PRO A 151 -2.22 8.57 19.87
CA PRO A 151 -1.87 7.84 21.08
C PRO A 151 -1.85 8.73 22.32
N TYR A 152 -2.28 8.17 23.45
CA TYR A 152 -2.29 8.82 24.76
C TYR A 152 -2.08 7.80 25.89
N LYS A 153 -1.80 8.28 27.11
CA LYS A 153 -1.81 7.44 28.31
C LYS A 153 -3.21 7.46 28.93
N ASP A 154 -3.79 6.28 29.13
CA ASP A 154 -5.04 6.17 29.87
C ASP A 154 -4.84 6.35 31.39
N ASP A 155 -5.93 6.32 32.15
CA ASP A 155 -5.92 6.50 33.62
C ASP A 155 -5.09 5.43 34.36
N LYS A 156 -4.75 4.32 33.68
CA LYS A 156 -3.92 3.24 34.20
C LYS A 156 -2.45 3.36 33.74
N GLY A 157 -2.09 4.46 33.07
CA GLY A 157 -0.76 4.71 32.53
C GLY A 157 -0.42 3.88 31.29
N ARG A 158 -1.38 3.16 30.70
CA ARG A 158 -1.17 2.36 29.50
C ARG A 158 -1.23 3.25 28.27
N ILE A 159 -0.41 2.94 27.28
CA ILE A 159 -0.40 3.69 26.02
C ILE A 159 -1.46 3.10 25.09
N VAL A 160 -2.44 3.92 24.73
CA VAL A 160 -3.63 3.53 23.96
C VAL A 160 -3.71 4.35 22.70
N MET A 161 -4.09 3.72 21.59
CA MET A 161 -4.44 4.43 20.37
C MET A 161 -5.88 4.94 20.46
N GLY A 162 -6.05 6.26 20.40
CA GLY A 162 -7.37 6.86 20.39
C GLY A 162 -8.21 6.43 19.18
N GLN A 163 -9.53 6.34 19.42
CA GLN A 163 -10.55 5.96 18.45
C GLN A 163 -11.69 6.96 18.55
N ASP A 164 -12.26 7.37 17.41
CA ASP A 164 -13.53 8.10 17.43
C ASP A 164 -14.68 7.11 17.68
N ARG A 165 -15.11 7.03 18.95
CA ARG A 165 -16.28 6.25 19.38
C ARG A 165 -17.51 7.14 19.59
N SER A 166 -17.57 8.32 18.97
CA SER A 166 -18.73 9.21 19.11
C SER A 166 -19.98 8.64 18.44
N THR A 167 -21.14 8.96 19.00
CA THR A 167 -22.43 8.67 18.35
C THR A 167 -22.50 9.32 16.97
N LYS A 168 -21.95 10.52 16.79
CA LYS A 168 -21.87 11.19 15.47
C LYS A 168 -21.20 10.32 14.42
N ALA A 169 -20.04 9.73 14.73
CA ALA A 169 -19.35 8.83 13.82
C ALA A 169 -20.14 7.55 13.58
N ALA A 170 -20.77 6.99 14.61
CA ALA A 170 -21.58 5.78 14.52
C ALA A 170 -22.88 5.97 13.72
N LEU A 171 -23.49 7.16 13.74
CA LEU A 171 -24.66 7.48 12.92
C LEU A 171 -24.32 7.76 11.45
N ALA A 172 -23.04 7.94 11.13
CA ALA A 172 -22.53 8.21 9.79
C ALA A 172 -21.91 6.97 9.13
N ILE A 173 -22.37 5.77 9.51
CA ILE A 173 -21.93 4.50 8.93
C ILE A 173 -22.19 4.48 7.42
N ALA A 174 -21.17 4.12 6.65
CA ALA A 174 -21.17 4.07 5.20
C ALA A 174 -20.16 3.02 4.70
N LYS A 175 -20.14 2.82 3.38
CA LYS A 175 -19.03 2.12 2.73
C LYS A 175 -17.73 2.91 2.93
N PRO A 176 -16.58 2.23 3.14
CA PRO A 176 -15.29 2.90 3.27
C PRO A 176 -14.96 3.75 2.04
N ARG A 177 -14.46 4.96 2.27
CA ARG A 177 -13.96 5.86 1.22
C ARG A 177 -12.42 5.85 1.19
N VAL A 178 -11.82 6.43 0.15
CA VAL A 178 -10.35 6.57 0.00
C VAL A 178 -9.72 7.08 1.29
N LYS A 179 -10.31 8.10 1.93
CA LYS A 179 -9.78 8.69 3.17
C LYS A 179 -9.68 7.68 4.32
N ASN A 180 -10.65 6.78 4.47
CA ASN A 180 -10.66 5.76 5.52
C ASN A 180 -9.50 4.76 5.35
N CYS A 181 -9.13 4.42 4.11
CA CYS A 181 -8.02 3.54 3.80
C CYS A 181 -6.68 4.28 3.88
N MET A 182 -6.61 5.48 3.32
CA MET A 182 -5.36 6.20 3.10
C MET A 182 -4.74 6.75 4.37
N VAL A 183 -5.51 6.97 5.45
CA VAL A 183 -4.96 7.34 6.78
C VAL A 183 -3.83 6.42 7.23
N CYS A 184 -3.85 5.15 6.83
CA CYS A 184 -2.80 4.18 7.11
C CYS A 184 -1.95 3.84 5.88
N HIS A 185 -2.59 3.65 4.72
CA HIS A 185 -1.90 3.18 3.51
C HIS A 185 -1.00 4.24 2.86
N GLU A 186 -1.24 5.53 3.11
CA GLU A 186 -0.41 6.61 2.59
C GLU A 186 0.75 6.98 3.52
N ALA A 187 0.55 6.90 4.84
CA ALA A 187 1.49 7.30 5.88
C ALA A 187 2.53 6.22 6.26
N ALA A 188 2.39 5.00 5.71
CA ALA A 188 3.23 3.87 6.05
C ALA A 188 4.71 4.10 5.72
N GLY A 189 5.58 3.70 6.66
CA GLY A 189 7.03 3.76 6.47
C GLY A 189 7.65 5.14 6.73
N GLY A 190 7.10 5.92 7.67
CA GLY A 190 7.69 7.18 8.13
C GLY A 190 7.22 8.41 7.36
N GLY A 191 6.01 8.39 6.79
CA GLY A 191 5.39 9.58 6.22
C GLY A 191 4.53 9.30 5.00
N VAL A 192 3.75 10.32 4.63
CA VAL A 192 2.86 10.31 3.46
C VAL A 192 3.66 10.09 2.18
N TYR A 193 3.21 9.14 1.36
CA TYR A 193 3.80 8.76 0.07
C TYR A 193 5.24 8.23 0.14
N ILE A 194 5.75 7.88 1.32
CA ILE A 194 7.13 7.40 1.47
C ILE A 194 7.31 5.98 0.92
N LYS A 195 6.52 5.02 1.40
CA LYS A 195 6.67 3.61 1.02
C LYS A 195 6.24 3.34 -0.42
N ARG A 196 4.95 3.57 -0.71
CA ARG A 196 4.35 3.22 -2.00
C ARG A 196 4.42 4.32 -3.05
N GLY A 197 4.51 5.59 -2.64
CA GLY A 197 4.81 6.68 -3.57
C GLY A 197 3.71 7.05 -4.55
N PHE A 198 2.45 6.74 -4.26
CA PHE A 198 1.32 7.10 -5.10
C PHE A 198 0.30 7.95 -4.34
N ALA A 199 -0.34 8.87 -5.07
CA ALA A 199 -1.50 9.62 -4.61
C ALA A 199 -2.70 9.22 -5.48
N PHE A 200 -3.70 8.57 -4.89
CA PHE A 200 -4.89 8.11 -5.61
C PHE A 200 -5.92 9.24 -5.74
N THR A 201 -5.71 10.10 -6.74
CA THR A 201 -6.53 11.28 -7.01
C THR A 201 -6.93 11.34 -8.48
N ALA A 202 -7.98 12.09 -8.81
CA ALA A 202 -8.45 12.25 -10.19
C ALA A 202 -7.39 12.80 -11.15
N ALA A 203 -6.40 13.55 -10.65
CA ALA A 203 -5.30 14.07 -11.47
C ALA A 203 -4.25 13.00 -11.81
N ASN A 204 -4.14 11.96 -10.98
CA ASN A 204 -3.03 11.00 -11.03
C ASN A 204 -3.47 9.58 -11.42
N ASP A 205 -4.75 9.24 -11.28
CA ASP A 205 -5.28 7.90 -11.57
C ASP A 205 -6.65 7.98 -12.27
N VAL A 206 -6.80 7.28 -13.40
CA VAL A 206 -8.05 7.27 -14.18
C VAL A 206 -9.22 6.63 -13.45
N HIS A 207 -8.98 5.68 -12.54
CA HIS A 207 -10.03 5.08 -11.73
C HIS A 207 -10.53 6.06 -10.67
N ALA A 208 -9.61 6.79 -10.03
CA ALA A 208 -9.96 7.89 -9.13
C ALA A 208 -10.70 9.01 -9.89
N ALA A 209 -10.33 9.31 -11.14
CA ALA A 209 -11.04 10.27 -11.99
C ALA A 209 -12.48 9.84 -12.31
N LYS A 210 -12.77 8.53 -12.26
CA LYS A 210 -14.11 7.95 -12.34
C LYS A 210 -14.81 7.83 -10.99
N LYS A 211 -14.27 8.48 -9.94
CA LYS A 211 -14.80 8.50 -8.58
C LYS A 211 -14.86 7.10 -7.93
N MET A 212 -13.99 6.18 -8.37
CA MET A 212 -13.88 4.88 -7.71
C MET A 212 -13.25 5.04 -6.33
N GLU A 213 -13.77 4.27 -5.38
CA GLU A 213 -13.25 4.10 -4.03
C GLU A 213 -12.36 2.85 -3.97
N CYS A 214 -11.54 2.70 -2.93
CA CYS A 214 -10.65 1.54 -2.80
C CYS A 214 -11.44 0.21 -2.79
N ALA A 215 -12.59 0.20 -2.12
CA ALA A 215 -13.44 -0.97 -1.96
C ALA A 215 -14.15 -1.41 -3.25
N ASP A 216 -14.15 -0.58 -4.30
CA ASP A 216 -14.72 -0.96 -5.60
C ASP A 216 -13.83 -1.97 -6.34
N CYS A 217 -12.51 -1.86 -6.16
CA CYS A 217 -11.53 -2.83 -6.66
C CYS A 217 -11.19 -3.88 -5.60
N HIS A 218 -10.89 -3.43 -4.38
CA HIS A 218 -10.58 -4.28 -3.23
C HIS A 218 -11.87 -4.76 -2.55
N LYS A 219 -12.78 -5.32 -3.35
CA LYS A 219 -14.09 -5.76 -2.88
C LYS A 219 -13.95 -6.88 -1.85
N ALA A 220 -14.14 -6.51 -0.58
CA ALA A 220 -13.98 -7.44 0.52
C ALA A 220 -15.14 -8.43 0.62
N ARG A 221 -14.83 -9.65 1.06
CA ARG A 221 -15.81 -10.65 1.50
C ARG A 221 -15.40 -11.12 2.89
N ASP A 222 -16.32 -11.11 3.85
CA ASP A 222 -16.01 -11.45 5.25
C ASP A 222 -14.81 -10.65 5.80
N HIS A 223 -14.73 -9.36 5.45
CA HIS A 223 -13.59 -8.46 5.75
C HIS A 223 -12.21 -8.91 5.23
N ARG A 224 -12.16 -9.91 4.35
CA ARG A 224 -10.95 -10.33 3.64
C ARG A 224 -10.81 -9.51 2.36
N PHE A 225 -9.71 -8.77 2.25
CA PHE A 225 -9.48 -7.84 1.14
C PHE A 225 -8.57 -8.48 0.10
N PRO A 226 -8.96 -8.53 -1.18
CA PRO A 226 -8.07 -9.02 -2.22
C PRO A 226 -6.91 -8.05 -2.41
N THR A 227 -5.76 -8.56 -2.79
CA THR A 227 -4.59 -7.73 -3.12
C THR A 227 -3.87 -8.24 -4.35
N GLY A 228 -3.07 -7.39 -5.00
CA GLY A 228 -2.24 -7.79 -6.12
C GLY A 228 -1.08 -8.69 -5.66
N TYR A 229 -0.30 -9.16 -6.64
CA TYR A 229 1.00 -9.75 -6.37
C TYR A 229 2.05 -8.64 -6.30
N ASP A 230 2.81 -8.61 -5.20
CA ASP A 230 3.84 -7.62 -4.96
C ASP A 230 5.00 -8.26 -4.20
N PRO A 231 6.24 -8.18 -4.70
CA PRO A 231 7.42 -8.71 -4.01
C PRO A 231 7.59 -8.20 -2.58
N ASN A 232 7.01 -7.05 -2.24
CA ASN A 232 7.05 -6.52 -0.89
C ASN A 232 5.79 -6.80 -0.04
N ASN A 233 4.63 -7.11 -0.61
CA ASN A 233 3.40 -7.35 0.16
C ASN A 233 3.10 -8.85 0.28
N TRP A 234 3.72 -9.49 1.27
CA TRP A 234 3.63 -10.95 1.43
C TRP A 234 2.30 -11.39 2.04
N ALA A 235 1.97 -10.81 3.20
CA ALA A 235 0.76 -11.17 3.93
C ALA A 235 -0.51 -10.75 3.17
N ASN A 236 -1.49 -11.64 3.14
CA ASN A 236 -2.74 -11.44 2.39
C ASN A 236 -3.85 -12.35 2.94
N ASP A 237 -5.10 -12.05 2.61
CA ASP A 237 -6.26 -12.84 3.04
C ASP A 237 -6.58 -14.05 2.13
N GLY A 238 -5.63 -14.53 1.32
CA GLY A 238 -5.85 -15.63 0.37
C GLY A 238 -6.68 -15.24 -0.86
N THR A 239 -6.99 -13.96 -1.02
CA THR A 239 -7.74 -13.43 -2.17
C THR A 239 -6.86 -12.48 -2.98
N ARG A 240 -6.96 -12.55 -4.31
CA ARG A 240 -6.11 -11.79 -5.24
C ARG A 240 -6.93 -11.04 -6.27
N LEU A 241 -6.39 -9.91 -6.73
CA LEU A 241 -6.98 -9.13 -7.82
C LEU A 241 -5.96 -8.78 -8.89
N THR A 242 -6.47 -8.60 -10.11
CA THR A 242 -5.75 -8.12 -11.29
C THR A 242 -6.70 -7.23 -12.10
N CYS A 243 -6.19 -6.59 -13.17
CA CYS A 243 -7.01 -5.76 -14.05
C CYS A 243 -8.15 -6.54 -14.73
N THR A 244 -7.96 -7.85 -14.99
CA THR A 244 -8.95 -8.69 -15.68
C THR A 244 -9.82 -9.49 -14.72
N THR A 245 -9.26 -9.96 -13.60
CA THR A 245 -10.01 -10.76 -12.62
C THR A 245 -10.93 -9.93 -11.71
N SER A 246 -10.84 -8.59 -11.76
CA SER A 246 -11.78 -7.70 -11.06
C SER A 246 -13.16 -7.64 -11.72
N GLY A 247 -13.30 -8.15 -12.94
CA GLY A 247 -14.55 -8.09 -13.72
C GLY A 247 -14.76 -6.78 -14.48
N CYS A 248 -13.75 -5.89 -14.53
CA CYS A 248 -13.88 -4.57 -15.18
C CYS A 248 -13.30 -4.52 -16.60
N HIS A 249 -12.23 -5.28 -16.89
CA HIS A 249 -11.58 -5.28 -18.20
C HIS A 249 -11.51 -6.71 -18.78
N PRO A 250 -11.79 -6.89 -20.08
CA PRO A 250 -11.56 -8.16 -20.75
C PRO A 250 -10.06 -8.41 -20.93
N GLU A 251 -9.68 -9.66 -21.22
CA GLU A 251 -8.27 -10.02 -21.51
C GLU A 251 -7.71 -9.35 -22.76
N ARG A 252 -8.58 -9.02 -23.73
CA ARG A 252 -8.25 -8.34 -24.99
C ARG A 252 -9.00 -7.01 -25.10
N PRO A 253 -8.59 -5.96 -24.35
CA PRO A 253 -9.35 -4.72 -24.27
C PRO A 253 -9.06 -3.73 -25.42
N HIS A 254 -8.08 -4.01 -26.28
CA HIS A 254 -7.65 -3.10 -27.33
C HIS A 254 -8.27 -3.47 -28.68
N LYS A 255 -8.57 -2.46 -29.51
CA LYS A 255 -8.91 -2.69 -30.92
C LYS A 255 -7.71 -3.17 -31.74
N ASP A 256 -6.54 -2.63 -31.43
CA ASP A 256 -5.27 -3.03 -32.04
C ASP A 256 -4.77 -4.35 -31.44
N ASP A 257 -4.76 -5.37 -32.27
CA ASP A 257 -4.42 -6.73 -31.88
C ASP A 257 -2.95 -6.91 -31.49
N ASP A 258 -2.06 -6.00 -31.86
CA ASP A 258 -0.69 -6.05 -31.37
C ASP A 258 -0.65 -5.85 -29.85
N TYR A 259 -1.39 -4.89 -29.31
CA TYR A 259 -1.44 -4.67 -27.86
C TYR A 259 -2.08 -5.87 -27.14
N ASN A 260 -3.10 -6.48 -27.75
CA ASN A 260 -3.69 -7.72 -27.22
C ASN A 260 -2.68 -8.86 -27.18
N ARG A 261 -1.82 -9.01 -28.21
CA ARG A 261 -0.73 -10.01 -28.20
C ARG A 261 0.32 -9.70 -27.12
N HIS A 262 0.64 -8.42 -26.89
CA HIS A 262 1.58 -8.04 -25.82
C HIS A 262 1.08 -8.45 -24.43
N ALA A 263 -0.24 -8.41 -24.17
CA ALA A 263 -0.81 -8.78 -22.88
C ALA A 263 -0.49 -10.23 -22.45
N ALA A 264 -0.06 -11.10 -23.38
CA ALA A 264 0.43 -12.44 -23.07
C ALA A 264 1.76 -12.42 -22.28
N ARG A 265 2.63 -11.43 -22.52
CA ARG A 265 3.97 -11.34 -21.93
C ARG A 265 4.24 -10.06 -21.14
N ILE A 266 3.40 -9.05 -21.29
CA ILE A 266 3.51 -7.74 -20.63
C ILE A 266 2.29 -7.57 -19.73
N ALA A 267 2.51 -7.24 -18.46
CA ALA A 267 1.42 -6.93 -17.54
C ALA A 267 0.75 -5.60 -17.92
N CYS A 268 -0.56 -5.48 -17.72
CA CYS A 268 -1.31 -4.24 -18.00
C CYS A 268 -0.67 -3.03 -17.31
N GLN A 269 -0.20 -3.23 -16.07
CA GLN A 269 0.51 -2.24 -15.27
C GLN A 269 1.73 -1.66 -15.98
N THR A 270 2.48 -2.46 -16.74
CA THR A 270 3.70 -2.02 -17.43
C THR A 270 3.39 -0.89 -18.41
N CYS A 271 2.35 -1.05 -19.23
CA CYS A 271 1.96 -0.02 -20.18
C CYS A 271 1.19 1.13 -19.52
N HIS A 272 0.37 0.83 -18.52
CA HIS A 272 -0.59 1.78 -17.97
C HIS A 272 -0.11 2.51 -16.70
N ILE A 273 1.08 2.20 -16.18
CA ILE A 273 1.69 2.88 -15.02
C ILE A 273 3.13 3.27 -15.39
N PRO A 274 3.31 4.29 -16.23
CA PRO A 274 4.63 4.69 -16.73
C PRO A 274 5.48 5.42 -15.69
N ARG A 275 4.87 5.87 -14.58
CA ARG A 275 5.52 6.68 -13.54
C ARG A 275 5.08 6.23 -12.13
N THR A 276 5.98 6.41 -11.17
CA THR A 276 5.82 6.10 -9.74
C THR A 276 6.56 7.14 -8.88
N GLY A 277 6.66 6.95 -7.57
CA GLY A 277 7.31 7.90 -6.66
C GLY A 277 7.69 7.35 -5.28
N GLY A 278 7.82 8.25 -4.31
CA GLY A 278 8.16 7.95 -2.92
C GLY A 278 9.66 7.75 -2.68
N ALA A 279 10.04 7.18 -1.54
CA ALA A 279 11.46 7.04 -1.18
C ALA A 279 12.20 6.09 -2.13
N SER A 280 13.35 6.53 -2.65
CA SER A 280 14.26 5.70 -3.46
C SER A 280 15.35 5.06 -2.61
N ALA A 281 15.72 5.68 -1.48
CA ALA A 281 16.68 5.11 -0.53
C ALA A 281 16.44 5.57 0.91
N LYS A 282 16.87 4.75 1.88
CA LYS A 282 17.01 5.14 3.28
C LYS A 282 18.26 4.55 3.91
N ASP A 283 18.83 5.28 4.86
CA ASP A 283 19.92 4.82 5.70
C ASP A 283 19.48 4.78 7.17
N PHE A 284 19.31 3.59 7.72
CA PHE A 284 18.99 3.39 9.14
C PHE A 284 20.24 3.43 10.03
N THR A 285 21.44 3.47 9.46
CA THR A 285 22.70 3.65 10.18
C THR A 285 23.02 5.13 10.41
N LYS A 286 22.32 6.04 9.71
CA LYS A 286 22.47 7.49 9.84
C LYS A 286 21.12 8.16 10.10
N TRP A 287 20.99 8.79 11.27
CA TRP A 287 19.80 9.52 11.67
C TRP A 287 20.09 11.01 11.80
N GLU A 288 19.20 11.84 11.25
CA GLU A 288 19.35 13.28 11.15
C GLU A 288 18.44 13.97 12.18
N LYS A 289 19.01 14.92 12.93
CA LYS A 289 18.26 15.68 13.92
C LYS A 289 17.36 16.71 13.24
N LEU A 290 16.09 16.69 13.57
CA LEU A 290 15.08 17.62 13.10
C LEU A 290 15.02 18.87 14.00
N ALA A 291 14.39 19.93 13.48
CA ALA A 291 14.16 21.18 14.22
C ALA A 291 13.35 20.98 15.52
N ASN A 292 12.52 19.94 15.60
CA ASN A 292 11.74 19.62 16.80
C ASN A 292 12.56 18.88 17.89
N GLY A 293 13.84 18.56 17.63
CA GLY A 293 14.76 17.90 18.54
C GLY A 293 14.76 16.37 18.47
N PHE A 294 13.85 15.76 17.71
CA PHE A 294 13.87 14.32 17.43
C PHE A 294 14.70 14.01 16.20
N TYR A 295 15.00 12.73 15.99
CA TYR A 295 15.78 12.25 14.86
C TYR A 295 14.93 11.38 13.92
N GLU A 296 15.28 11.37 12.63
CA GLU A 296 14.71 10.49 11.61
C GLU A 296 15.82 9.88 10.73
N PRO A 297 15.62 8.67 10.14
CA PRO A 297 16.61 8.08 9.26
C PRO A 297 16.76 8.92 7.99
N ALA A 298 18.00 9.10 7.54
CA ALA A 298 18.29 9.81 6.30
C ALA A 298 17.54 9.15 5.13
N THR A 299 16.69 9.90 4.45
CA THR A 299 15.76 9.39 3.44
C THR A 299 15.85 10.21 2.16
N LEU A 300 16.14 9.58 1.03
CA LEU A 300 16.02 10.19 -0.29
C LEU A 300 14.59 9.98 -0.81
N LYS A 301 13.88 11.09 -1.00
CA LYS A 301 12.47 11.13 -1.43
C LYS A 301 12.37 11.56 -2.90
N LYS A 302 11.35 11.04 -3.57
CA LYS A 302 10.90 11.43 -4.90
C LYS A 302 9.41 11.74 -4.85
N GLU A 303 8.97 12.75 -5.58
CA GLU A 303 7.57 13.10 -5.68
C GLU A 303 6.76 12.00 -6.39
N ALA A 304 5.44 12.02 -6.19
CA ALA A 304 4.54 11.13 -6.93
C ALA A 304 4.70 11.37 -8.44
N ASN A 305 4.72 10.31 -9.23
CA ASN A 305 4.97 10.33 -10.68
C ASN A 305 6.37 10.83 -11.11
N GLU A 306 7.33 11.07 -10.20
CA GLU A 306 8.66 11.55 -10.58
C GLU A 306 9.56 10.44 -11.16
N THR A 307 9.35 9.18 -10.78
CA THR A 307 10.28 8.07 -11.10
C THR A 307 9.73 7.16 -12.20
N VAL A 308 10.59 6.73 -13.14
CA VAL A 308 10.26 5.69 -14.12
C VAL A 308 10.43 4.31 -13.46
N PRO A 309 9.46 3.39 -13.55
CA PRO A 309 9.62 2.03 -13.01
C PRO A 309 10.76 1.27 -13.67
N VAL A 310 11.34 0.32 -12.95
CA VAL A 310 12.16 -0.74 -13.52
C VAL A 310 11.26 -1.89 -13.95
N TYR A 311 11.50 -2.42 -15.14
CA TYR A 311 10.72 -3.51 -15.70
C TYR A 311 11.47 -4.82 -15.57
N ALA A 312 10.84 -5.82 -14.97
CA ALA A 312 11.43 -7.14 -14.75
C ALA A 312 10.41 -8.25 -14.97
N TRP A 313 10.91 -9.44 -15.32
CA TRP A 313 10.08 -10.64 -15.35
C TRP A 313 9.59 -10.99 -13.95
N TYR A 314 8.29 -11.26 -13.85
CA TYR A 314 7.65 -11.66 -12.61
C TYR A 314 6.63 -12.77 -12.85
N ASN A 315 6.86 -13.92 -12.21
CA ASN A 315 5.96 -15.07 -12.19
C ASN A 315 5.15 -15.15 -10.91
N ARG A 316 5.03 -14.03 -10.18
CA ARG A 316 4.29 -13.91 -8.92
C ARG A 316 4.96 -14.60 -7.72
N THR A 317 6.17 -15.12 -7.87
CA THR A 317 7.00 -15.63 -6.76
C THR A 317 8.16 -14.68 -6.43
N VAL A 318 8.62 -14.70 -5.19
CA VAL A 318 9.52 -13.68 -4.64
C VAL A 318 10.82 -14.30 -4.17
N ARG A 319 11.94 -13.73 -4.63
CA ARG A 319 13.26 -14.00 -4.09
C ARG A 319 13.40 -13.17 -2.82
N ASN A 320 13.76 -13.83 -1.73
CA ASN A 320 13.93 -13.21 -0.42
C ASN A 320 15.27 -13.63 0.17
N GLU A 321 16.27 -12.79 -0.02
CA GLU A 321 17.65 -12.96 0.44
C GLU A 321 18.04 -11.75 1.30
N PRO A 322 19.04 -11.86 2.19
CA PRO A 322 19.40 -10.78 3.09
C PRO A 322 19.63 -9.44 2.38
N HIS A 323 20.31 -9.45 1.22
CA HIS A 323 20.63 -8.25 0.46
C HIS A 323 19.69 -7.96 -0.72
N PHE A 324 18.67 -8.80 -0.94
CA PHE A 324 17.77 -8.66 -2.08
C PHE A 324 16.37 -9.22 -1.81
N ILE A 325 15.35 -8.39 -2.00
CA ILE A 325 13.95 -8.84 -2.04
C ILE A 325 13.33 -8.37 -3.35
N GLY A 326 12.94 -9.32 -4.21
CA GLY A 326 12.45 -8.94 -5.53
C GLY A 326 11.73 -10.02 -6.32
N PRO A 327 11.26 -9.66 -7.53
CA PRO A 327 10.50 -10.57 -8.37
C PRO A 327 11.39 -11.71 -8.86
N LYS A 328 10.82 -12.93 -8.88
CA LYS A 328 11.36 -14.05 -9.65
C LYS A 328 10.62 -14.16 -10.96
N GLY A 329 11.29 -14.69 -11.97
CA GLY A 329 10.73 -14.92 -13.28
C GLY A 329 11.82 -14.88 -14.33
N SER A 330 11.48 -15.31 -15.53
CA SER A 330 12.38 -15.24 -16.67
C SER A 330 11.58 -15.22 -17.97
N ARG A 331 12.25 -14.92 -19.07
CA ARG A 331 11.65 -14.98 -20.41
C ARG A 331 11.15 -16.39 -20.77
N GLY A 332 11.88 -17.43 -20.38
CA GLY A 332 11.56 -18.83 -20.68
C GLY A 332 10.40 -19.38 -19.83
N ASP A 333 10.06 -18.71 -18.73
CA ASP A 333 8.96 -19.10 -17.86
C ASP A 333 7.62 -18.62 -18.43
N ALA A 334 6.72 -19.56 -18.71
CA ALA A 334 5.40 -19.29 -19.28
C ALA A 334 4.48 -18.52 -18.31
N ALA A 335 4.69 -18.62 -16.99
CA ALA A 335 3.93 -17.87 -16.00
C ALA A 335 4.44 -16.43 -15.84
N SER A 336 5.64 -16.13 -16.35
CA SER A 336 6.26 -14.82 -16.25
C SER A 336 5.67 -13.81 -17.24
N LYS A 337 5.35 -12.62 -16.73
CA LYS A 337 5.16 -11.40 -17.52
C LYS A 337 6.12 -10.32 -17.07
N ILE A 338 6.35 -9.30 -17.90
CA ILE A 338 7.10 -8.11 -17.51
C ILE A 338 6.17 -7.18 -16.71
N TYR A 339 6.56 -6.86 -15.48
CA TYR A 339 5.84 -5.96 -14.57
C TYR A 339 6.68 -4.71 -14.24
N PRO A 340 6.03 -3.58 -13.88
CA PRO A 340 6.72 -2.38 -13.42
C PRO A 340 6.97 -2.44 -11.91
N PHE A 341 8.17 -2.08 -11.49
CA PHE A 341 8.58 -2.03 -10.09
C PHE A 341 9.24 -0.71 -9.75
N LYS A 342 8.97 -0.23 -8.54
CA LYS A 342 9.81 0.73 -7.85
C LYS A 342 10.94 -0.02 -7.14
N ILE A 343 12.17 0.43 -7.33
CA ILE A 343 13.33 -0.06 -6.57
C ILE A 343 13.59 0.86 -5.38
N PHE A 344 13.94 0.24 -4.26
CA PHE A 344 14.35 0.89 -3.04
C PHE A 344 15.71 0.36 -2.58
N GLN A 345 16.61 1.26 -2.21
CA GLN A 345 17.92 0.94 -1.64
C GLN A 345 17.93 1.28 -0.15
N GLY A 346 17.98 0.26 0.70
CA GLY A 346 18.03 0.49 2.14
C GLY A 346 19.34 0.04 2.75
N LYS A 347 19.94 0.90 3.58
CA LYS A 347 21.10 0.59 4.39
C LYS A 347 20.69 0.38 5.84
N ALA A 348 21.17 -0.69 6.45
CA ALA A 348 20.84 -1.07 7.83
C ALA A 348 21.98 -1.93 8.43
N TYR A 349 21.80 -2.42 9.66
CA TYR A 349 22.75 -3.34 10.28
C TYR A 349 22.40 -4.79 9.99
N TYR A 350 23.41 -5.56 9.63
CA TYR A 350 23.36 -7.02 9.46
C TYR A 350 24.16 -7.66 10.57
N ASP A 351 23.80 -8.88 10.93
CA ASP A 351 24.60 -9.70 11.83
C ASP A 351 25.70 -10.40 11.03
N LYS A 352 26.96 -9.99 11.23
CA LYS A 352 28.13 -10.59 10.59
C LYS A 352 28.23 -12.11 10.80
N LEU A 353 27.68 -12.62 11.90
CA LEU A 353 27.75 -14.04 12.24
C LEU A 353 26.81 -14.90 11.39
N THR A 354 25.67 -14.34 10.97
CA THR A 354 24.61 -15.09 10.26
C THR A 354 24.31 -14.54 8.87
N GLY A 355 24.80 -13.35 8.53
CA GLY A 355 24.45 -12.61 7.31
C GLY A 355 23.03 -12.03 7.31
N ASN A 356 22.26 -12.18 8.39
CA ASN A 356 20.87 -11.76 8.44
C ASN A 356 20.71 -10.28 8.80
N LEU A 357 19.66 -9.65 8.28
CA LEU A 357 19.29 -8.29 8.65
C LEU A 357 18.83 -8.23 10.11
N LEU A 358 19.39 -7.28 10.88
CA LEU A 358 18.99 -7.01 12.26
C LEU A 358 17.84 -6.00 12.31
N SER A 359 16.82 -6.27 13.13
CA SER A 359 15.76 -5.31 13.41
C SER A 359 16.28 -4.15 14.26
N MET A 360 15.62 -3.00 14.16
CA MET A 360 15.87 -1.83 14.99
C MET A 360 14.60 -1.43 15.74
N ASP A 361 14.75 -1.18 17.03
CA ASP A 361 13.78 -0.44 17.84
C ASP A 361 14.05 1.05 17.63
N PHE A 362 13.05 1.80 17.15
CA PHE A 362 13.25 3.20 16.80
C PHE A 362 13.27 4.14 18.01
N ALA A 363 12.93 3.66 19.20
CA ALA A 363 12.77 4.53 20.37
C ALA A 363 14.05 5.30 20.73
N GLN A 364 15.18 4.60 20.84
CA GLN A 364 16.49 5.22 21.09
C GLN A 364 16.92 6.11 19.90
N PRO A 365 17.01 5.59 18.65
CA PRO A 365 17.38 6.40 17.50
C PRO A 365 16.55 7.68 17.35
N MET A 366 15.23 7.62 17.54
CA MET A 366 14.36 8.81 17.45
C MET A 366 14.63 9.85 18.54
N ALA A 367 15.02 9.42 19.74
CA ALA A 367 15.24 10.30 20.88
C ALA A 367 16.64 10.95 20.86
N ASN A 368 17.67 10.20 20.48
CA ASN A 368 19.07 10.64 20.64
C ASN A 368 19.99 10.31 19.45
N GLY A 369 19.49 9.67 18.40
CA GLY A 369 20.28 9.27 17.23
C GLY A 369 21.10 7.99 17.41
N ASP A 370 21.01 7.30 18.55
CA ASP A 370 21.76 6.07 18.82
C ASP A 370 21.13 4.85 18.12
N THR A 371 21.67 4.55 16.95
CA THR A 371 21.22 3.45 16.10
C THR A 371 21.56 2.08 16.66
N LEU A 372 22.73 1.93 17.29
CA LEU A 372 23.20 0.67 17.85
C LEU A 372 22.44 0.29 19.12
N ALA A 373 22.06 1.28 19.95
CA ALA A 373 21.13 1.05 21.06
C ALA A 373 19.76 0.57 20.57
N GLY A 374 19.28 1.09 19.42
CA GLY A 374 18.07 0.60 18.77
C GLY A 374 18.17 -0.86 18.32
N VAL A 375 19.30 -1.27 17.74
CA VAL A 375 19.58 -2.68 17.39
C VAL A 375 19.64 -3.56 18.64
N ALA A 376 20.31 -3.11 19.70
CA ALA A 376 20.41 -3.85 20.96
C ALA A 376 19.05 -4.05 21.64
N SER A 377 18.20 -3.02 21.67
CA SER A 377 16.83 -3.12 22.21
C SER A 377 15.98 -4.12 21.42
N ALA A 378 16.07 -4.09 20.09
CA ALA A 378 15.39 -5.05 19.23
C ALA A 378 15.89 -6.48 19.43
N ALA A 379 17.21 -6.68 19.48
CA ALA A 379 17.82 -7.99 19.72
C ALA A 379 17.35 -8.59 21.06
N LYS A 380 17.30 -7.76 22.12
CA LYS A 380 16.76 -8.16 23.42
C LYS A 380 15.29 -8.61 23.31
N THR A 381 14.47 -7.84 22.61
CA THR A 381 13.04 -8.13 22.41
C THR A 381 12.82 -9.43 21.64
N LEU A 382 13.68 -9.71 20.66
CA LEU A 382 13.63 -10.90 19.82
C LEU A 382 14.39 -12.11 20.43
N GLY A 383 14.97 -11.97 21.62
CA GLY A 383 15.73 -13.03 22.29
C GLY A 383 17.09 -13.36 21.65
N ILE A 384 17.63 -12.48 20.81
CA ILE A 384 18.93 -12.65 20.15
C ILE A 384 20.04 -12.28 21.14
N LYS A 385 20.80 -13.29 21.61
CA LYS A 385 21.84 -13.12 22.65
C LYS A 385 23.23 -12.77 22.11
N LYS A 386 23.55 -13.20 20.88
CA LYS A 386 24.86 -13.01 20.24
C LYS A 386 24.63 -12.52 18.81
N TYR A 387 25.20 -11.38 18.47
CA TYR A 387 25.21 -10.81 17.13
C TYR A 387 26.41 -9.86 17.01
N GLN A 388 26.84 -9.59 15.79
CA GLN A 388 27.83 -8.56 15.49
C GLN A 388 27.27 -7.65 14.40
N ALA A 389 26.81 -6.46 14.78
CA ALA A 389 26.19 -5.52 13.86
C ALA A 389 27.22 -4.90 12.91
N GLU A 390 26.98 -5.00 11.60
CA GLU A 390 27.76 -4.34 10.56
C GLU A 390 26.85 -3.68 9.51
N PRO A 391 27.18 -2.48 8.98
CA PRO A 391 26.37 -1.85 7.95
C PRO A 391 26.35 -2.66 6.65
N GLY A 392 25.17 -2.79 6.04
CA GLY A 392 24.99 -3.44 4.74
C GLY A 392 23.81 -2.86 3.97
N TRP A 393 23.71 -3.21 2.70
CA TRP A 393 22.67 -2.74 1.78
C TRP A 393 21.67 -3.85 1.43
N GLN A 394 20.41 -3.49 1.24
CA GLN A 394 19.39 -4.34 0.65
C GLN A 394 18.73 -3.61 -0.51
N THR A 395 18.60 -4.30 -1.63
CA THR A 395 17.71 -3.86 -2.71
C THR A 395 16.33 -4.47 -2.53
N VAL A 396 15.27 -3.65 -2.54
CA VAL A 396 13.88 -4.11 -2.39
C VAL A 396 13.03 -3.61 -3.56
N TYR A 397 12.25 -4.51 -4.15
CA TYR A 397 11.30 -4.19 -5.22
C TYR A 397 9.89 -4.06 -4.67
N PHE A 398 9.18 -3.04 -5.13
CA PHE A 398 7.77 -2.79 -4.84
C PHE A 398 7.00 -2.77 -6.16
N SER A 399 5.96 -3.59 -6.27
CA SER A 399 5.07 -3.54 -7.44
C SER A 399 4.40 -2.18 -7.55
N SER A 400 4.32 -1.66 -8.78
CA SER A 400 3.50 -0.49 -9.12
C SER A 400 2.12 -0.96 -9.61
N SER A 401 1.07 -0.60 -8.86
CA SER A 401 -0.30 -1.08 -9.12
C SER A 401 -1.38 0.02 -9.07
N HIS A 402 -0.98 1.28 -8.87
CA HIS A 402 -1.82 2.48 -8.89
C HIS A 402 -1.18 3.52 -9.82
N LEU A 403 -1.81 4.69 -9.99
CA LEU A 403 -1.40 5.76 -10.92
C LEU A 403 -1.68 5.37 -12.38
N VAL A 404 -2.78 4.64 -12.59
CA VAL A 404 -3.13 4.13 -13.90
C VAL A 404 -3.50 5.30 -14.82
N THR A 405 -2.92 5.31 -16.02
CA THR A 405 -3.20 6.29 -17.06
C THR A 405 -3.74 5.64 -18.33
N LYS A 406 -4.60 6.39 -19.04
CA LYS A 406 -5.11 6.02 -20.37
C LYS A 406 -4.37 6.77 -21.48
N THR A 407 -4.20 8.08 -21.36
CA THR A 407 -3.65 8.93 -22.43
C THR A 407 -2.13 8.99 -22.45
N LYS A 408 -1.48 8.68 -21.33
CA LYS A 408 -0.01 8.63 -21.23
C LYS A 408 0.51 7.19 -21.13
N ALA A 409 -0.30 6.21 -21.55
CA ALA A 409 0.11 4.81 -21.56
C ALA A 409 1.29 4.62 -22.54
N LEU A 410 2.17 3.68 -22.24
CA LEU A 410 3.33 3.40 -23.10
C LEU A 410 2.87 2.94 -24.49
N SER A 411 3.36 3.62 -25.51
CA SER A 411 3.19 3.28 -26.91
C SER A 411 4.34 2.39 -27.42
N CYS A 412 4.27 2.00 -28.69
CA CYS A 412 5.32 1.24 -29.36
C CYS A 412 6.69 1.94 -29.23
N GLU A 413 6.71 3.26 -29.42
CA GLU A 413 7.93 4.07 -29.44
C GLU A 413 8.60 4.16 -28.07
N ASN A 414 7.83 4.03 -26.98
CA ASN A 414 8.43 4.09 -25.65
C ASN A 414 9.28 2.85 -25.37
N CYS A 415 9.02 1.72 -26.06
CA CYS A 415 9.72 0.45 -25.84
C CYS A 415 10.68 0.09 -26.99
N HIS A 416 10.30 0.34 -28.24
CA HIS A 416 10.96 -0.18 -29.44
C HIS A 416 11.92 0.80 -30.12
N ILE A 417 12.33 1.86 -29.42
CA ILE A 417 13.41 2.75 -29.89
C ILE A 417 14.72 2.39 -29.21
N VAL A 418 15.82 2.90 -29.78
CA VAL A 418 17.12 2.91 -29.09
C VAL A 418 16.96 3.66 -27.77
N ASN A 419 17.33 3.02 -26.66
CA ASN A 419 17.12 3.52 -25.29
C ASN A 419 15.65 3.65 -24.86
N GLY A 420 14.75 2.82 -25.41
CA GLY A 420 13.41 2.66 -24.87
C GLY A 420 13.38 2.20 -23.41
N VAL A 421 12.22 2.29 -22.76
CA VAL A 421 12.05 2.01 -21.33
C VAL A 421 12.33 0.56 -20.94
N LEU A 422 12.25 -0.37 -21.90
CA LEU A 422 12.59 -1.78 -21.70
C LEU A 422 14.07 -2.01 -22.02
N ASN A 423 14.85 -2.36 -21.00
CA ASN A 423 16.21 -2.87 -21.21
C ASN A 423 16.14 -4.34 -21.67
N PHE A 424 15.99 -4.56 -22.98
CA PHE A 424 15.85 -5.91 -23.55
C PHE A 424 17.02 -6.84 -23.22
N ARG A 425 18.26 -6.33 -23.18
CA ARG A 425 19.44 -7.12 -22.78
C ARG A 425 19.29 -7.64 -21.35
N ALA A 426 18.94 -6.76 -20.41
CA ALA A 426 18.70 -7.15 -19.01
C ALA A 426 17.50 -8.10 -18.85
N LEU A 427 16.55 -8.07 -19.79
CA LEU A 427 15.40 -8.97 -19.84
C LEU A 427 15.69 -10.32 -20.52
N GLY A 428 16.93 -10.57 -20.96
CA GLY A 428 17.35 -11.84 -21.54
C GLY A 428 17.03 -11.99 -23.05
N TYR A 429 16.97 -10.89 -23.78
CA TYR A 429 16.94 -10.92 -25.25
C TYR A 429 18.38 -10.92 -25.79
N SER A 430 18.62 -11.71 -26.85
CA SER A 430 19.91 -11.75 -27.54
C SER A 430 20.17 -10.45 -28.32
N GLU A 431 21.42 -10.15 -28.63
CA GLU A 431 21.79 -8.96 -29.40
C GLU A 431 21.06 -8.86 -30.74
N ALA A 432 20.90 -9.98 -31.45
CA ALA A 432 20.16 -10.03 -32.71
C ALA A 432 18.66 -9.68 -32.51
N GLU A 433 18.06 -10.15 -31.43
CA GLU A 433 16.68 -9.81 -31.10
C GLU A 433 16.53 -8.36 -30.68
N VAL A 434 17.47 -7.82 -29.88
CA VAL A 434 17.47 -6.41 -29.50
C VAL A 434 17.57 -5.54 -30.75
N ALA A 435 18.52 -5.82 -31.65
CA ALA A 435 18.68 -5.10 -32.91
C ALA A 435 17.39 -5.11 -33.75
N LYS A 436 16.69 -6.25 -33.80
CA LYS A 436 15.39 -6.36 -34.48
C LYS A 436 14.28 -5.58 -33.77
N LEU A 437 14.18 -5.70 -32.45
CA LEU A 437 13.13 -5.07 -31.64
C LEU A 437 13.28 -3.56 -31.54
N THR A 438 14.48 -3.03 -31.78
CA THR A 438 14.77 -1.59 -31.80
C THR A 438 15.17 -1.08 -33.18
N SER A 439 14.85 -1.83 -34.25
CA SER A 439 15.17 -1.43 -35.63
C SER A 439 14.33 -0.21 -36.04
N PRO A 440 14.96 0.93 -36.41
CA PRO A 440 14.23 2.11 -36.88
C PRO A 440 13.41 1.86 -38.14
N GLU A 441 13.92 1.02 -39.05
CA GLU A 441 13.25 0.66 -40.31
C GLU A 441 11.97 -0.14 -40.03
N LEU A 442 12.09 -1.26 -39.29
CA LEU A 442 10.94 -2.09 -38.95
C LEU A 442 9.90 -1.33 -38.12
N TYR A 443 10.36 -0.44 -37.24
CA TYR A 443 9.48 0.46 -36.50
C TYR A 443 8.73 1.41 -37.44
N LEU A 444 9.46 2.14 -38.31
CA LEU A 444 8.87 3.12 -39.22
C LEU A 444 7.85 2.47 -40.17
N GLU A 445 8.20 1.34 -40.80
CA GLU A 445 7.29 0.59 -41.67
C GLU A 445 6.00 0.22 -40.97
N LYS A 446 6.12 -0.29 -39.73
CA LYS A 446 4.97 -0.69 -38.92
C LYS A 446 4.11 0.49 -38.50
N MET A 447 4.73 1.61 -38.11
CA MET A 447 3.99 2.82 -37.74
C MET A 447 3.30 3.47 -38.94
N LEU A 448 3.94 3.50 -40.11
CA LEU A 448 3.32 3.96 -41.35
C LEU A 448 2.13 3.08 -41.77
N LYS A 449 2.23 1.75 -41.59
CA LYS A 449 1.10 0.85 -41.81
C LYS A 449 -0.08 1.17 -40.89
N LYS A 450 0.17 1.34 -39.59
CA LYS A 450 -0.86 1.72 -38.61
C LYS A 450 -1.48 3.09 -38.89
N GLN A 451 -0.68 4.05 -39.34
CA GLN A 451 -1.18 5.37 -39.70
C GLN A 451 -2.18 5.27 -40.85
N ARG A 452 -1.85 4.55 -41.93
CA ARG A 452 -2.77 4.30 -43.05
C ARG A 452 -4.06 3.59 -42.62
N GLU A 453 -3.95 2.56 -41.77
CA GLU A 453 -5.11 1.84 -41.24
C GLU A 453 -6.04 2.72 -40.37
N ASN A 454 -5.52 3.80 -39.77
CA ASN A 454 -6.32 4.75 -39.00
C ASN A 454 -6.91 5.88 -39.86
N ASP A 455 -6.26 6.23 -40.97
CA ASP A 455 -6.71 7.28 -41.90
C ASP A 455 -7.83 6.78 -42.85
N ASP A 456 -8.00 5.46 -42.99
CA ASP A 456 -9.06 4.80 -43.80
C ASP A 456 -10.43 4.68 -43.06
N PHE A 457 -10.63 5.44 -41.97
CA PHE A 457 -11.88 5.59 -41.20
C PHE A 457 -12.23 7.06 -41.01
#